data_AF-A0A6A6ZW24-F1
#
_entry.id   AF-A0A6A6ZW24-F1
#
_cell.length_a   1.000
_cell.length_b   1.000
_cell.length_c   1.000
_cell.angle_alpha   90.00
_cell.angle_beta   90.00
_cell.angle_gamma   90.00
#
_symmetry.space_group_name_H-M   'P 1'
#
loop_
_entity.id
_entity.type
_entity.pdbx_description
1 polymer ?
#
loop_
_entity_poly.entity_id
_entity_poly.type
_entity_poly.pdbx_seq_one_letter_code
_entity_poly.pdbx_strand_id
1 'polypeptide(L)'
;MARDDVKQAEEEEEKLQKSKRKELKAAAILYKKIEKEKAKVERERIQQVNRKEREAKAERLAVARAQKQQEKDAATAKKLEQQAKVPTSTTSQSISKKSQRRGCVVGAAGGKEAAPPPLSPPAKTTTRGRQIKVPKKYE
;
A
#
# COMPACT_ATOMS: atom_id res chain seq x y z
N MET A 1 -12.29 46.50 62.65
CA MET A 1 -12.80 45.13 62.90
C MET A 1 -13.51 44.58 61.66
N ALA A 2 -14.57 45.22 61.13
CA ALA A 2 -15.32 44.71 59.98
C ALA A 2 -14.54 44.41 58.66
N ARG A 3 -13.34 44.97 58.43
CA ARG A 3 -12.57 44.70 57.20
C ARG A 3 -11.72 43.44 57.29
N ASP A 4 -11.31 43.03 58.48
CA ASP A 4 -10.45 41.86 58.67
C ASP A 4 -11.30 40.59 58.69
N ASP A 5 -12.52 40.66 59.23
CA ASP A 5 -13.50 39.56 59.22
C ASP A 5 -13.94 39.20 57.79
N VAL A 6 -14.14 40.21 56.93
CA VAL A 6 -14.49 39.98 55.50
C VAL A 6 -13.35 39.31 54.75
N LYS A 7 -12.09 39.71 55.00
CA LYS A 7 -10.93 39.07 54.37
C LYS A 7 -10.78 37.61 54.80
N GLN A 8 -11.03 37.31 56.07
CA GLN A 8 -10.97 35.93 56.56
C GLN A 8 -12.06 35.06 55.92
N ALA A 9 -13.28 35.57 55.79
CA ALA A 9 -14.36 34.87 55.10
C ALA A 9 -14.04 34.61 53.61
N GLU A 10 -13.50 35.61 52.90
CA GLU A 10 -13.06 35.46 51.51
C GLU A 10 -11.95 34.40 51.36
N GLU A 11 -10.98 34.37 52.27
CA GLU A 11 -9.92 33.35 52.27
C GLU A 11 -10.45 31.94 52.53
N GLU A 12 -11.42 31.78 53.43
CA GLU A 12 -12.07 30.50 53.71
C GLU A 12 -12.90 30.02 52.52
N GLU A 13 -13.66 30.91 51.88
CA GLU A 13 -14.38 30.61 50.65
C GLU A 13 -13.42 30.22 49.51
N GLU A 14 -12.30 30.92 49.36
CA GLU A 14 -11.31 30.60 48.34
C GLU A 14 -10.67 29.22 48.59
N LYS A 15 -10.35 28.89 49.85
CA LYS A 15 -9.85 27.55 50.24
C LYS A 15 -10.87 26.46 49.92
N LEU A 16 -12.14 26.69 50.20
CA LEU A 16 -13.24 25.77 49.92
C LEU A 16 -13.50 25.62 48.41
N GLN A 17 -13.35 26.68 47.62
CA GLN A 17 -13.41 26.58 46.16
C GLN A 17 -12.21 25.79 45.61
N LYS A 18 -11.01 26.00 46.16
CA LYS A 18 -9.80 25.27 45.76
C LYS A 18 -9.93 23.77 46.04
N SER A 19 -10.48 23.36 47.18
CA SER A 19 -10.73 21.93 47.48
C SER A 19 -11.73 21.31 46.51
N LYS A 20 -12.89 21.95 46.30
CA LYS A 20 -13.90 21.51 45.32
C LYS A 20 -13.31 21.36 43.91
N ARG A 21 -12.49 22.32 43.47
CA ARG A 21 -11.82 22.24 42.15
C ARG A 21 -10.85 21.06 42.07
N LYS A 22 -10.14 20.72 43.15
CA LYS A 22 -9.25 19.56 43.19
C LYS A 22 -10.04 18.26 43.10
N GLU A 23 -11.14 18.14 43.82
CA GLU A 23 -12.03 16.97 43.79
C GLU A 23 -12.64 16.77 42.40
N LEU A 24 -13.17 17.84 41.79
CA LEU A 24 -13.71 17.78 40.44
C LEU A 24 -12.66 17.36 39.41
N LYS A 25 -11.42 17.86 39.53
CA LYS A 25 -10.32 17.43 38.66
C LYS A 25 -9.98 15.95 38.85
N ALA A 26 -9.93 15.47 40.09
CA ALA A 26 -9.68 14.06 40.38
C ALA A 26 -10.80 13.18 39.79
N ALA A 27 -12.06 13.55 39.99
CA ALA A 27 -13.22 12.84 39.43
C ALA A 27 -13.18 12.82 37.88
N ALA A 28 -12.86 13.95 37.24
CA ALA A 28 -12.73 14.02 35.78
C ALA A 28 -11.59 13.12 35.24
N ILE A 29 -10.48 13.02 35.96
CA ILE A 29 -9.38 12.11 35.60
C ILE A 29 -9.84 10.65 35.70
N LEU A 30 -10.53 10.28 36.79
CA LEU A 30 -11.04 8.93 36.97
C LEU A 30 -12.05 8.56 35.87
N TYR A 31 -12.97 9.46 35.56
CA TYR A 31 -13.94 9.25 34.48
C TYR A 31 -13.26 9.00 33.13
N LYS A 32 -12.28 9.85 32.76
CA LYS A 32 -11.49 9.66 31.54
C LYS A 32 -10.71 8.34 31.52
N LYS A 33 -10.25 7.85 32.67
CA LYS A 33 -9.59 6.53 32.76
C LYS A 33 -10.58 5.42 32.47
N ILE A 34 -11.77 5.46 33.06
CA ILE A 34 -12.84 4.48 32.83
C ILE A 34 -13.24 4.45 31.34
N GLU A 35 -13.40 5.61 30.70
CA GLU A 35 -13.71 5.68 29.27
C GLU A 35 -12.60 5.06 28.40
N LYS A 36 -11.33 5.36 28.71
CA LYS A 36 -10.19 4.78 28.00
C LYS A 36 -10.13 3.27 28.16
N GLU A 37 -10.42 2.73 29.35
CA GLU A 37 -10.46 1.29 29.58
C GLU A 37 -11.60 0.63 28.80
N LYS A 38 -12.80 1.23 28.81
CA LYS A 38 -13.93 0.74 28.00
C LYS A 38 -13.59 0.71 26.51
N ALA A 39 -12.97 1.77 25.99
CA ALA A 39 -12.55 1.84 24.59
C ALA A 39 -11.47 0.80 24.25
N LYS A 40 -10.54 0.51 25.16
CA LYS A 40 -9.54 -0.57 24.98
C LYS A 40 -10.22 -1.93 24.91
N VAL A 41 -11.12 -2.23 25.85
CA VAL A 41 -11.85 -3.51 25.89
C VAL A 41 -12.68 -3.70 24.62
N GLU A 42 -13.37 -2.66 24.15
CA GLU A 42 -14.13 -2.71 22.91
C GLU A 42 -13.22 -2.97 21.70
N ARG A 43 -12.08 -2.27 21.62
CA ARG A 43 -11.09 -2.48 20.58
C ARG A 43 -10.53 -3.90 20.58
N GLU A 44 -10.26 -4.48 21.76
CA GLU A 44 -9.79 -5.85 21.89
C GLU A 44 -10.85 -6.85 21.41
N ARG A 45 -12.12 -6.65 21.76
CA ARG A 45 -13.23 -7.47 21.25
C ARG A 45 -13.31 -7.42 19.73
N ILE A 46 -13.26 -6.23 19.14
CA ILE A 46 -13.28 -6.06 17.68
C ILE A 46 -12.05 -6.73 17.03
N GLN A 47 -10.86 -6.60 17.62
CA GLN A 47 -9.66 -7.27 17.12
C GLN A 47 -9.79 -8.80 17.16
N GLN A 48 -10.36 -9.36 18.23
CA GLN A 48 -10.58 -10.80 18.34
C GLN A 48 -11.56 -11.31 17.27
N VAL A 49 -12.66 -10.59 17.02
CA VAL A 49 -13.61 -10.93 15.96
C VAL A 49 -12.93 -10.87 14.59
N ASN A 50 -12.26 -9.76 14.28
CA ASN A 50 -11.54 -9.59 13.02
C ASN A 50 -10.46 -10.65 12.81
N ARG A 51 -9.78 -11.08 13.89
CA ARG A 51 -8.77 -12.15 13.82
C ARG A 51 -9.41 -13.48 13.44
N LYS A 52 -10.50 -13.86 14.12
CA LYS A 52 -11.25 -15.09 13.81
C LYS A 52 -11.78 -15.09 12.37
N GLU A 53 -12.31 -13.96 11.90
CA GLU A 53 -12.78 -13.82 10.52
C GLU A 53 -11.65 -13.96 9.51
N ARG A 54 -10.47 -13.37 9.79
CA ARG A 54 -9.28 -13.51 8.94
C ARG A 54 -8.77 -14.94 8.90
N GLU A 55 -8.74 -15.63 10.04
CA GLU A 55 -8.34 -17.03 10.14
C GLU A 55 -9.30 -17.92 9.33
N ALA A 56 -10.61 -17.79 9.52
CA ALA A 56 -11.61 -18.52 8.74
C ALA A 56 -11.54 -18.23 7.23
N LYS A 57 -11.27 -16.96 6.86
CA LYS A 57 -11.08 -16.58 5.45
C LYS A 57 -9.79 -17.18 4.88
N ALA A 58 -8.71 -17.22 5.65
CA ALA A 58 -7.45 -17.82 5.23
C ALA A 58 -7.60 -19.33 4.99
N GLU A 59 -8.31 -20.05 5.87
CA GLU A 59 -8.62 -21.47 5.71
C GLU A 59 -9.43 -21.74 4.44
N ARG A 60 -10.51 -20.98 4.23
CA ARG A 60 -11.33 -21.08 3.00
C ARG A 60 -10.50 -20.85 1.73
N LEU A 61 -9.63 -19.84 1.75
CA LEU A 61 -8.74 -19.56 0.63
C LEU A 61 -7.68 -20.65 0.42
N ALA A 62 -7.17 -21.27 1.49
CA ALA A 62 -6.23 -22.37 1.39
C ALA A 62 -6.89 -23.59 0.75
N VAL A 63 -8.12 -23.95 1.16
CA VAL A 63 -8.89 -25.03 0.54
C VAL A 63 -9.15 -24.74 -0.94
N ALA A 64 -9.62 -23.53 -1.28
CA ALA A 64 -9.87 -23.15 -2.66
C ALA A 64 -8.60 -23.19 -3.54
N ARG A 65 -7.45 -22.80 -2.98
CA ARG A 65 -6.16 -22.90 -3.67
C ARG A 65 -5.74 -24.35 -3.91
N ALA A 66 -5.92 -25.22 -2.91
CA ALA A 66 -5.62 -26.64 -3.04
C ALA A 66 -6.48 -27.30 -4.12
N GLN A 67 -7.79 -27.04 -4.13
CA GLN A 67 -8.70 -27.53 -5.16
C GLN A 67 -8.28 -27.05 -6.56
N LYS A 68 -8.02 -25.75 -6.71
CA LYS A 68 -7.57 -25.18 -7.98
C LYS A 68 -6.23 -25.76 -8.45
N GLN A 69 -5.35 -26.12 -7.53
CA GLN A 69 -4.09 -26.77 -7.87
C GLN A 69 -4.34 -28.20 -8.37
N GLN A 70 -5.18 -28.98 -7.68
CA GLN A 70 -5.58 -30.32 -8.13
C GLN A 70 -6.23 -30.30 -9.53
N GLU A 71 -7.11 -29.34 -9.80
CA GLU A 71 -7.73 -29.16 -11.13
C GLU A 71 -6.68 -28.88 -12.22
N LYS A 72 -5.70 -28.02 -11.92
CA LYS A 72 -4.60 -27.73 -12.86
C LYS A 72 -3.74 -28.96 -13.11
N ASP A 73 -3.37 -29.67 -12.04
CA ASP A 73 -2.52 -30.86 -12.13
C ASP A 73 -3.22 -31.94 -12.96
N ALA A 74 -4.52 -32.16 -12.72
CA ALA A 74 -5.35 -33.06 -13.53
C ALA A 74 -5.44 -32.63 -15.00
N ALA A 75 -5.61 -31.33 -15.27
CA ALA A 75 -5.63 -30.81 -16.64
C ALA A 75 -4.26 -30.98 -17.34
N THR A 76 -3.15 -30.76 -16.64
CA THR A 76 -1.81 -30.99 -17.17
C THR A 76 -1.54 -32.47 -17.44
N ALA A 77 -1.98 -33.37 -16.56
CA ALA A 77 -1.87 -34.81 -16.76
C ALA A 77 -2.63 -35.26 -18.02
N LYS A 78 -3.89 -34.84 -18.19
CA LYS A 78 -4.68 -35.11 -19.40
C LYS A 78 -3.99 -34.60 -20.67
N LYS A 79 -3.42 -33.39 -20.63
CA LYS A 79 -2.70 -32.82 -21.77
C LYS A 79 -1.43 -33.61 -22.12
N LEU A 80 -0.66 -34.06 -21.11
CA LEU A 80 0.53 -34.89 -21.32
C LEU A 80 0.16 -36.25 -21.91
N GLU A 81 -0.89 -36.91 -21.41
CA GLU A 81 -1.39 -38.15 -22.00
C GLU A 81 -1.81 -37.98 -23.47
N GLN A 82 -2.48 -36.88 -23.81
CA GLN A 82 -2.85 -36.57 -25.19
C GLN A 82 -1.61 -36.38 -26.07
N GLN A 83 -0.60 -35.64 -25.61
CA GLN A 83 0.65 -35.45 -26.36
C GLN A 83 1.43 -36.74 -26.56
N ALA A 84 1.48 -37.61 -25.54
CA ALA A 84 2.15 -38.91 -25.64
C ALA A 84 1.46 -39.86 -26.64
N LYS A 85 0.16 -39.69 -26.89
CA LYS A 85 -0.61 -40.46 -27.87
C LYS A 85 -0.50 -39.91 -29.29
N VAL A 86 0.05 -38.70 -29.49
CA VAL A 86 0.34 -38.21 -30.83
C VAL A 86 1.59 -38.95 -31.33
N PRO A 87 1.51 -39.77 -32.39
CA PRO A 87 2.70 -40.41 -32.94
C PRO A 87 3.69 -39.31 -33.32
N THR A 88 4.96 -39.47 -32.98
CA THR A 88 6.03 -38.54 -33.38
C THR A 88 6.03 -38.47 -34.90
N SER A 89 5.33 -37.51 -35.48
CA SER A 89 5.44 -37.25 -36.90
C SER A 89 6.89 -36.86 -37.14
N THR A 90 7.58 -37.63 -37.98
CA THR A 90 8.89 -37.31 -38.52
C THR A 90 8.74 -36.03 -39.33
N THR A 91 8.75 -34.88 -38.66
CA THR A 91 8.76 -33.59 -39.35
C THR A 91 10.17 -33.44 -39.90
N SER A 92 10.31 -33.75 -41.18
CA SER A 92 11.49 -33.46 -41.98
C SER A 92 11.82 -31.97 -41.82
N GLN A 93 12.84 -31.66 -41.02
CA GLN A 93 13.36 -30.32 -40.88
C GLN A 93 14.05 -29.95 -42.20
N SER A 94 13.32 -29.30 -43.10
CA SER A 94 13.96 -28.56 -44.17
C SER A 94 14.71 -27.38 -43.53
N ILE A 95 16.03 -27.41 -43.68
CA ILE A 95 16.96 -26.41 -43.18
C ILE A 95 16.57 -25.06 -43.79
N SER A 96 16.01 -24.15 -43.00
CA SER A 96 15.71 -22.80 -43.45
C SER A 96 17.02 -22.06 -43.72
N LYS A 97 17.15 -21.55 -44.95
CA LYS A 97 18.35 -20.86 -45.43
C LYS A 97 18.60 -19.59 -44.60
N LYS A 98 19.84 -19.43 -44.15
CA LYS A 98 20.35 -18.28 -43.38
C LYS A 98 19.93 -16.95 -44.01
N SER A 99 19.22 -16.10 -43.27
CA SER A 99 18.95 -14.74 -43.71
C SER A 99 20.20 -13.86 -43.55
N GLN A 100 20.53 -13.16 -44.63
CA GLN A 100 21.69 -12.31 -44.78
C GLN A 100 21.55 -11.07 -43.88
N ARG A 101 22.50 -10.88 -42.95
CA ARG A 101 22.62 -9.67 -42.12
C ARG A 101 22.74 -8.44 -43.02
N ARG A 102 21.76 -7.53 -42.96
CA ARG A 102 21.87 -6.20 -43.59
C ARG A 102 22.71 -5.29 -42.70
N GLY A 103 23.64 -4.60 -43.35
CA GLY A 103 24.79 -3.92 -42.77
C GLY A 103 24.45 -2.74 -41.85
N CYS A 104 25.37 -2.53 -40.90
CA CYS A 104 25.48 -1.34 -40.08
C CYS A 104 25.89 -0.16 -40.97
N VAL A 105 25.06 0.88 -41.08
CA VAL A 105 25.44 2.15 -41.69
C VAL A 105 25.99 3.04 -40.58
N VAL A 106 27.31 3.25 -40.60
CA VAL A 106 27.98 4.28 -39.81
C VAL A 106 27.66 5.63 -40.46
N GLY A 107 26.80 6.41 -39.82
CA GLY A 107 26.49 7.77 -40.23
C GLY A 107 27.64 8.71 -39.86
N ALA A 108 28.30 9.21 -40.89
CA ALA A 108 29.38 10.19 -40.82
C ALA A 108 28.92 11.53 -40.21
N ALA A 109 29.82 12.14 -39.44
CA ALA A 109 29.71 13.49 -38.94
C ALA A 109 29.73 14.51 -40.08
N GLY A 110 28.86 15.53 -39.98
CA GLY A 110 28.86 16.71 -40.84
C GLY A 110 28.23 17.87 -40.10
N GLY A 111 29.08 18.80 -39.63
CA GLY A 111 28.66 19.99 -38.90
C GLY A 111 28.00 21.02 -39.81
N LYS A 112 27.00 21.73 -39.27
CA LYS A 112 26.62 23.08 -39.69
C LYS A 112 26.23 23.89 -38.46
N GLU A 113 27.10 24.84 -38.16
CA GLU A 113 26.83 26.26 -37.92
C GLU A 113 25.73 26.67 -36.92
N ALA A 114 26.16 27.45 -35.93
CA ALA A 114 25.41 27.87 -34.77
C ALA A 114 24.27 28.86 -35.10
N ALA A 115 23.07 28.51 -34.64
CA ALA A 115 22.06 29.45 -34.18
C ALA A 115 21.77 29.10 -32.71
N PRO A 116 21.54 30.08 -31.80
CA PRO A 116 21.25 29.78 -30.40
C PRO A 116 20.01 28.89 -30.33
N PRO A 117 20.08 27.72 -29.67
CA PRO A 117 18.94 26.81 -29.62
C PRO A 117 17.79 27.50 -28.87
N PRO A 118 16.54 27.37 -29.34
CA PRO A 118 15.39 27.73 -28.52
C PRO A 118 15.48 26.94 -27.20
N LEU A 119 15.22 27.61 -26.08
CA LEU A 119 15.22 27.00 -24.75
C LEU A 119 14.41 25.70 -24.79
N SER A 120 15.08 24.58 -24.55
CA SER A 120 14.45 23.26 -24.55
C SER A 120 13.25 23.26 -23.61
N PRO A 121 12.08 22.71 -24.00
CA PRO A 121 10.95 22.62 -23.08
C PRO A 121 11.37 21.84 -21.83
N PRO A 122 10.90 22.24 -20.63
CA PRO A 122 11.25 21.55 -19.40
C PRO A 122 10.86 20.07 -19.51
N ALA A 123 11.72 19.19 -19.01
CA ALA A 123 11.48 17.76 -19.03
C ALA A 123 10.13 17.46 -18.35
N LYS A 124 9.24 16.74 -19.05
CA LYS A 124 7.93 16.35 -18.50
C LYS A 124 8.16 15.45 -17.27
N THR A 125 7.79 15.94 -16.09
CA THR A 125 7.91 15.20 -14.81
C THR A 125 6.55 14.69 -14.34
N THR A 126 6.53 13.50 -13.74
CA THR A 126 5.35 13.01 -12.99
C THR A 126 5.08 13.87 -11.75
N THR A 127 3.89 13.74 -11.16
CA THR A 127 3.52 14.35 -9.86
C THR A 127 4.48 13.97 -8.71
N ARG A 128 5.24 12.87 -8.87
CA ARG A 128 6.26 12.40 -7.92
C ARG A 128 7.69 12.84 -8.31
N GLY A 129 7.85 13.77 -9.24
CA GLY A 129 9.15 14.34 -9.64
C GLY A 129 10.02 13.46 -10.55
N ARG A 130 9.51 12.32 -11.04
CA ARG A 130 10.26 11.45 -11.97
C ARG A 130 10.19 11.99 -13.39
N GLN A 131 11.34 12.07 -14.08
CA GLN A 131 11.41 12.44 -15.49
C GLN A 131 10.82 11.33 -16.37
N ILE A 132 10.05 11.71 -17.39
CA ILE A 132 9.42 10.79 -18.34
C ILE A 132 9.95 11.07 -19.75
N LYS A 133 10.38 10.01 -20.44
CA LYS A 133 10.57 10.05 -21.90
C LYS A 133 9.22 9.77 -22.56
N VAL A 134 8.60 10.81 -23.10
CA VAL A 134 7.31 10.65 -23.78
C VAL A 134 7.54 9.96 -25.13
N PRO A 135 6.79 8.89 -25.45
CA PRO A 135 6.85 8.27 -26.77
C PRO A 135 6.47 9.29 -27.86
N LYS A 136 7.14 9.26 -29.03
CA LYS A 136 6.89 10.17 -30.16
C LYS A 136 5.43 10.33 -30.59
N LYS A 137 4.62 9.28 -30.41
CA LYS A 137 3.17 9.33 -30.70
C LYS A 137 2.37 10.27 -29.79
N TYR A 138 2.97 10.73 -28.69
CA TYR A 138 2.41 11.65 -27.70
C TYR A 138 3.30 12.90 -27.51
N GLU A 139 4.29 13.09 -28.39
CA GLU A 139 5.04 14.36 -28.47
C GLU A 139 4.13 15.49 -28.93
#